data_AF-H9UHD8-F1
#
_entry.id   AF-H9UHD8-F1
#
_cell.length_a   1.000
_cell.length_b   1.000
_cell.length_c   1.000
_cell.angle_alpha   90.00
_cell.angle_beta   90.00
_cell.angle_gamma   90.00
#
_symmetry.space_group_name_H-M   'P 1'
#
loop_
_entity.id
_entity.type
_entity.pdbx_description
1 polymer ?
#
loop_
_entity_poly.entity_id
_entity_poly.type
_entity_poly.pdbx_seq_one_letter_code
_entity_poly.pdbx_strand_id
1 'polypeptide(L)'
;MAKNDSRLLQSPIIGYARHQILCDDTGLPSDYRFLEVNTTFEHITGLKADEILGNTVRQVLPGIERSAFNWIERYGKIALQGGEEEFEQYSEMLKRWSGYMSIHPIRRSLSPCLSI
;
A
#
# COMPACT_ATOMS: atom_id res chain seq x y z
N MET A 1 13.06 -21.98 -2.91
CA MET A 1 13.01 -20.55 -2.52
C MET A 1 13.00 -19.73 -3.79
N ALA A 2 11.83 -19.22 -4.20
CA ALA A 2 11.75 -18.36 -5.38
C ALA A 2 12.42 -17.01 -5.03
N LYS A 3 13.61 -16.78 -5.59
CA LYS A 3 14.19 -15.44 -5.67
C LYS A 3 13.28 -14.66 -6.63
N ASN A 4 12.44 -13.80 -6.10
CA ASN A 4 11.59 -12.95 -6.92
C ASN A 4 12.49 -11.90 -7.57
N ASP A 5 12.47 -11.81 -8.90
CA ASP A 5 13.36 -10.95 -9.69
C ASP A 5 13.12 -9.46 -9.40
N SER A 6 13.91 -8.91 -8.48
CA SER A 6 13.84 -7.52 -7.99
C SER A 6 14.10 -6.45 -9.06
N ARG A 7 14.55 -6.81 -10.27
CA ARG A 7 14.79 -5.85 -11.36
C ARG A 7 13.50 -5.41 -12.07
N LEU A 8 12.46 -6.25 -12.11
CA LEU A 8 11.19 -5.90 -12.78
C LEU A 8 10.39 -4.84 -12.01
N LEU A 9 10.60 -4.76 -10.70
CA LEU A 9 9.97 -3.76 -9.83
C LEU A 9 10.68 -2.40 -9.87
N GLN A 10 11.91 -2.34 -10.38
CA GLN A 10 12.69 -1.12 -10.51
C GLN A 10 12.42 -0.47 -11.88
N SER A 11 11.21 0.08 -12.03
CA SER A 11 10.82 0.87 -13.20
C SER A 11 11.10 2.34 -12.96
N PRO A 12 11.68 3.10 -13.92
CA PRO A 12 11.92 4.54 -13.77
C PRO A 12 10.65 5.39 -13.87
N ILE A 13 9.52 4.80 -14.30
CA ILE A 13 8.25 5.53 -14.53
C ILE A 13 7.08 4.97 -13.71
N ILE A 14 7.17 3.73 -13.24
CA ILE A 14 6.12 3.10 -12.42
C ILE A 14 6.56 3.06 -10.96
N GLY A 15 5.80 3.70 -10.08
CA GLY A 15 5.96 3.55 -8.63
C GLY A 15 5.43 2.20 -8.17
N TYR A 16 6.20 1.50 -7.34
CA TYR A 16 5.81 0.23 -6.75
C TYR A 16 5.81 0.33 -5.23
N ALA A 17 4.75 -0.19 -4.61
CA ALA A 17 4.67 -0.41 -3.17
C ALA A 17 3.93 -1.70 -2.86
N ARG A 18 4.47 -2.46 -1.89
CA ARG A 18 3.81 -3.65 -1.33
C ARG A 18 3.40 -3.37 0.10
N HIS A 19 2.12 -3.59 0.37
CA HIS A 19 1.54 -3.34 1.68
C HIS A 19 1.10 -4.66 2.34
N GLN A 20 1.20 -4.72 3.67
CA GLN A 20 0.51 -5.70 4.49
C GLN A 20 -0.75 -5.06 5.05
N ILE A 21 -1.92 -5.60 4.74
CA ILE A 21 -3.15 -5.15 5.38
C ILE A 21 -3.19 -5.68 6.81
N LEU A 22 -3.52 -4.79 7.74
CA LEU A 22 -3.74 -5.10 9.15
C LEU A 22 -5.24 -5.01 9.42
N CYS A 23 -5.78 -6.03 10.08
CA CYS A 23 -7.20 -6.12 10.39
C CYS A 23 -7.40 -5.91 11.90
N ASP A 24 -8.55 -5.38 12.29
CA ASP A 24 -8.98 -5.42 13.69
C ASP A 24 -9.51 -6.81 14.09
N ASP A 25 -9.94 -6.93 15.35
CA ASP A 25 -10.49 -8.17 15.92
C ASP A 25 -11.78 -8.64 15.23
N THR A 26 -12.44 -7.77 14.48
CA THR A 26 -13.65 -8.10 13.70
C THR A 26 -13.32 -8.56 12.28
N GLY A 27 -12.03 -8.54 11.90
CA GLY A 27 -11.56 -8.90 10.57
C GLY A 27 -11.71 -7.78 9.54
N LEU A 28 -12.03 -6.55 9.98
CA LEU A 28 -12.12 -5.39 9.09
C LEU A 28 -10.74 -4.74 8.93
N PRO A 29 -10.42 -4.22 7.73
CA PRO A 29 -9.14 -3.56 7.50
C PRO A 29 -9.03 -2.32 8.36
N SER A 30 -8.09 -2.35 9.30
CA SER A 30 -7.88 -1.29 10.27
C SER A 30 -6.67 -0.46 9.90
N ASP A 31 -5.61 -1.00 9.29
CA ASP A 31 -4.42 -0.24 8.89
C ASP A 31 -3.69 -0.97 7.75
N TYR A 32 -2.57 -0.42 7.27
CA TYR A 32 -1.63 -1.19 6.47
C TYR A 32 -0.18 -0.79 6.70
N ARG A 33 0.73 -1.74 6.55
CA ARG A 33 2.18 -1.56 6.75
C ARG A 33 2.93 -1.60 5.43
N PHE A 34 3.90 -0.70 5.25
CA PHE A 34 4.79 -0.74 4.09
C PHE A 34 5.81 -1.87 4.23
N LEU A 35 5.83 -2.79 3.27
CA LEU A 35 6.77 -3.91 3.25
C LEU A 35 7.90 -3.73 2.24
N GLU A 36 7.64 -3.00 1.15
CA GLU A 36 8.59 -2.81 0.06
C GLU A 36 8.14 -1.62 -0.79
N VAL A 37 9.08 -0.82 -1.26
CA VAL A 37 8.84 0.24 -2.24
C VAL A 37 10.02 0.31 -3.21
N ASN A 38 9.80 0.86 -4.41
CA ASN A 38 10.88 1.19 -5.34
C ASN A 38 11.24 2.69 -5.30
N THR A 39 12.36 3.07 -5.91
CA THR A 39 12.82 4.47 -5.91
C THR A 39 11.85 5.42 -6.61
N THR A 40 11.14 4.95 -7.62
CA THR A 40 10.13 5.75 -8.32
C THR A 40 8.94 6.07 -7.43
N PHE A 41 8.51 5.15 -6.56
CA PHE A 41 7.51 5.42 -5.54
C PHE A 41 7.98 6.52 -4.58
N GLU A 42 9.24 6.46 -4.13
CA GLU A 42 9.82 7.49 -3.27
C GLU A 42 9.83 8.87 -3.96
N HIS A 43 10.17 8.91 -5.25
CA HIS A 43 10.13 10.15 -6.04
C HIS A 43 8.71 10.69 -6.21
N ILE A 44 7.76 9.82 -6.58
CA ILE A 44 6.37 10.20 -6.84
C ILE A 44 5.69 10.64 -5.55
N THR A 45 5.91 9.97 -4.42
CA THR A 45 5.19 10.27 -3.17
C THR A 45 5.96 11.22 -2.25
N GLY A 46 7.29 11.26 -2.36
CA GLY A 46 8.17 11.95 -1.43
C GLY A 46 8.49 11.14 -0.17
N LEU A 47 7.92 9.95 -0.01
CA LEU A 47 8.11 9.08 1.16
C LEU A 47 9.37 8.23 0.97
N LYS A 48 10.34 8.33 1.88
CA LYS A 48 11.58 7.57 1.78
C LYS A 48 11.45 6.17 2.36
N ALA A 49 12.04 5.19 1.68
CA ALA A 49 11.94 3.78 2.05
C ALA A 49 12.46 3.52 3.47
N ASP A 50 13.57 4.13 3.85
CA ASP A 50 14.16 4.03 5.19
C ASP A 50 13.29 4.62 6.31
N GLU A 51 12.39 5.55 5.97
CA GLU A 51 11.45 6.18 6.92
C GLU A 51 10.12 5.40 7.04
N ILE A 52 9.68 4.73 5.98
CA ILE A 52 8.33 4.14 5.93
C ILE A 52 8.31 2.62 6.10
N LEU A 53 9.37 1.92 5.70
CA LEU A 53 9.35 0.45 5.71
C LEU A 53 9.23 -0.08 7.14
N GLY A 54 8.27 -0.99 7.35
CA GLY A 54 7.93 -1.54 8.66
C GLY A 54 6.91 -0.71 9.46
N ASN A 55 6.71 0.56 9.10
CA ASN A 55 5.73 1.44 9.75
C ASN A 55 4.35 1.30 9.10
N THR A 56 3.30 1.62 9.87
CA THR A 56 1.93 1.66 9.36
C THR A 56 1.62 2.99 8.68
N VAL A 57 0.62 3.02 7.80
CA VAL A 57 0.25 4.26 7.12
C VAL A 57 -0.17 5.34 8.10
N ARG A 58 -0.79 5.00 9.23
CA ARG A 58 -1.12 6.00 10.25
C ARG A 58 0.10 6.65 10.89
N GLN A 59 1.19 5.90 11.05
CA GLN A 59 2.44 6.43 11.58
C GLN A 59 3.13 7.34 10.55
N VAL A 60 3.11 6.94 9.28
CA VAL A 60 3.76 7.66 8.18
C VAL A 60 2.97 8.90 7.76
N LEU A 61 1.64 8.79 7.72
CA LEU A 61 0.70 9.84 7.32
C LEU A 61 -0.40 9.98 8.40
N PRO A 62 -0.14 10.71 9.50
CA PRO A 62 -1.12 10.93 10.55
C PRO A 62 -2.39 11.61 10.01
N GLY A 63 -3.56 11.06 10.32
CA GLY A 63 -4.85 11.58 9.86
C GLY A 63 -5.33 11.03 8.51
N ILE A 64 -4.64 10.04 7.93
CA ILE A 64 -5.02 9.44 6.65
C ILE A 64 -6.42 8.81 6.63
N GLU A 65 -6.93 8.40 7.79
CA GLU A 65 -8.32 7.95 7.96
C GLU A 65 -9.37 9.02 7.63
N ARG A 66 -8.96 10.30 7.63
CA ARG A 66 -9.83 11.44 7.28
C ARG A 66 -9.79 11.78 5.79
N SER A 67 -8.92 11.12 5.02
CA SER A 67 -8.88 11.27 3.57
C SER A 67 -10.23 10.89 2.97
N ALA A 68 -10.79 11.77 2.13
CA ALA A 68 -12.04 11.50 1.41
C ALA A 68 -11.98 10.20 0.57
N PHE A 69 -10.77 9.76 0.20
CA PHE A 69 -10.55 8.54 -0.57
C PHE A 69 -10.58 7.24 0.25
N ASN A 70 -10.43 7.31 1.58
CA ASN A 70 -10.36 6.18 2.49
C ASN A 70 -9.41 5.04 2.04
N TRP A 71 -8.11 5.34 2.03
CA TRP A 71 -7.05 4.44 1.56
C TRP A 71 -7.05 3.06 2.26
N ILE A 72 -7.26 3.06 3.57
CA ILE A 72 -7.22 1.84 4.39
C ILE A 72 -8.34 0.89 3.98
N GLU A 73 -9.58 1.40 3.89
CA GLU A 73 -10.72 0.58 3.52
C GLU A 73 -10.58 0.03 2.10
N ARG A 74 -10.14 0.87 1.15
CA ARG A 74 -10.03 0.49 -0.26
C ARG A 74 -8.98 -0.58 -0.48
N TYR A 75 -7.77 -0.38 0.06
CA TYR A 75 -6.69 -1.37 -0.05
C TYR A 75 -7.08 -2.67 0.67
N GLY A 76 -7.70 -2.54 1.84
CA GLY A 76 -8.21 -3.66 2.61
C GLY A 76 -9.25 -4.48 1.86
N LYS A 77 -10.22 -3.83 1.22
CA LYS A 77 -11.27 -4.50 0.44
C LYS A 77 -10.67 -5.34 -0.68
N ILE A 78 -9.74 -4.79 -1.46
CA ILE A 78 -9.07 -5.51 -2.57
C ILE A 78 -8.27 -6.70 -2.03
N ALA A 79 -7.54 -6.51 -0.93
CA ALA A 79 -6.75 -7.58 -0.33
C ALA A 79 -7.60 -8.74 0.20
N LEU A 80 -8.72 -8.42 0.87
CA LEU A 80 -9.58 -9.40 1.53
C LEU A 80 -10.54 -10.11 0.56
N GLN A 81 -11.18 -9.34 -0.32
CA GLN A 81 -12.20 -9.85 -1.24
C GLN A 81 -11.57 -10.38 -2.53
N GLY A 82 -10.35 -9.95 -2.84
CA GLY A 82 -9.71 -10.17 -4.13
C GLY A 82 -10.15 -9.14 -5.17
N GLY A 83 -9.76 -9.39 -6.43
CA GLY A 83 -10.02 -8.48 -7.55
C GLY A 83 -8.87 -7.52 -7.81
N GLU A 84 -9.10 -6.60 -8.74
CA GLU A 84 -8.17 -5.56 -9.15
C GLU A 84 -8.97 -4.26 -9.27
N GLU A 85 -8.38 -3.16 -8.80
CA GLU A 85 -8.95 -1.84 -8.97
C GLU A 85 -7.89 -0.92 -9.54
N GLU A 86 -8.31 -0.12 -10.52
CA GLU A 86 -7.48 0.87 -11.17
C GLU A 86 -8.13 2.25 -11.04
N PHE A 87 -7.36 3.24 -10.60
CA PHE A 87 -7.89 4.59 -10.42
C PHE A 87 -6.79 5.65 -10.46
N GLU A 88 -7.20 6.86 -10.83
CA GLU A 88 -6.41 8.08 -10.65
C GLU A 88 -6.90 8.82 -9.42
N GLN A 89 -5.99 9.13 -8.49
CA GLN A 89 -6.35 9.84 -7.27
C GLN A 89 -5.36 10.96 -6.96
N TYR A 90 -5.91 12.13 -6.66
CA TYR A 90 -5.15 13.20 -6.02
C TYR A 90 -5.00 12.90 -4.53
N SER A 91 -3.76 12.86 -4.05
CA SER A 91 -3.49 12.71 -2.62
C SER A 91 -3.44 14.10 -1.97
N GLU A 92 -4.47 14.43 -1.20
CA GLU A 92 -4.53 15.69 -0.44
C GLU A 92 -3.37 15.81 0.55
N MET A 93 -2.99 14.70 1.20
CA MET A 93 -1.92 14.67 2.19
C MET A 93 -0.54 14.90 1.55
N LEU A 94 -0.31 14.34 0.37
CA LEU A 94 0.96 14.49 -0.36
C LEU A 94 0.96 15.72 -1.29
N LYS A 95 -0.18 16.42 -1.38
CA LYS A 95 -0.44 17.58 -2.25
C LYS A 95 -0.02 17.38 -3.70
N ARG A 96 -0.31 16.19 -4.26
CA ARG A 96 0.08 15.80 -5.62
C ARG A 96 -0.85 14.76 -6.21
N TRP A 97 -0.90 14.71 -7.54
CA TRP A 97 -1.54 13.62 -8.28
C TRP A 97 -0.68 12.36 -8.17
N SER A 98 -1.27 11.25 -7.75
CA SER A 98 -0.55 9.97 -7.61
C SER A 98 -0.33 9.27 -8.96
N GLY A 99 -0.91 9.77 -10.05
CA GLY A 99 -0.97 9.09 -11.33
C GLY A 99 -1.99 7.95 -11.34
N TYR A 100 -1.97 7.15 -12.40
CA TYR A 100 -2.76 5.93 -12.53
C TYR A 100 -2.17 4.83 -11.65
N MET A 101 -2.99 4.24 -10.78
CA MET A 101 -2.57 3.15 -9.90
C MET A 101 -3.40 1.90 -10.17
N SER A 102 -2.75 0.74 -10.21
CA SER A 102 -3.37 -0.59 -10.26
C SER A 102 -2.99 -1.36 -9.00
N ILE A 103 -3.96 -1.99 -8.34
CA ILE A 103 -3.76 -2.68 -7.05
C ILE A 103 -4.19 -4.13 -7.18
N HIS A 104 -3.31 -5.06 -6.75
CA HIS A 104 -3.57 -6.48 -6.79
C HIS A 104 -3.31 -7.15 -5.42
N PRO A 105 -4.16 -8.11 -5.02
CA PRO A 105 -3.95 -8.89 -3.80
C PRO A 105 -2.82 -9.91 -4.00
N ILE A 106 -1.91 -9.99 -3.03
CA ILE A 106 -0.89 -11.05 -2.99
C ILE A 106 -1.29 -12.07 -1.92
N ARG A 107 -1.77 -13.24 -2.34
CA ARG A 107 -2.07 -14.34 -1.40
C ARG A 107 -0.79 -15.14 -1.10
N ARG A 108 -0.36 -15.14 0.17
CA ARG A 108 0.50 -16.22 0.71
C ARG A 108 -0.39 -17.30 1.32
N SER A 109 0.12 -18.54 1.45
CA SER A 109 -0.60 -19.68 2.03
C SER A 109 -0.91 -19.55 3.54
N LEU A 110 -0.74 -18.35 4.12
CA LEU A 110 -1.04 -18.02 5.50
C LEU A 110 -2.05 -16.86 5.47
N SER A 111 -3.08 -16.98 6.30
CA SER A 111 -4.28 -16.16 6.35
C SER A 111 -4.07 -14.66 6.04
N PRO A 112 -4.95 -14.03 5.23
CA PRO A 112 -4.81 -12.63 4.82
C PRO A 112 -4.89 -11.62 5.98
N CYS A 113 -5.43 -12.02 7.14
CA CYS A 113 -5.31 -11.30 8.39
C CYS A 113 -4.51 -12.18 9.36
N LEU A 114 -3.37 -11.68 9.87
CA LEU A 114 -2.87 -12.12 11.16
C LEU A 114 -3.43 -11.12 12.18
N SER A 115 -4.35 -11.61 13.01
CA SER A 115 -4.73 -10.94 14.26
C SER A 115 -3.46 -10.73 15.09
N ILE A 116 -3.27 -9.52 15.61
CA ILE A 116 -2.20 -9.21 16.58
C ILE A 116 -2.53 -9.92 17.90
#